data_AF-A0ABD0ALW3-F1
#
_entry.id   AF-A0ABD0ALW3-F1
#
_cell.length_a   1.000
_cell.length_b   1.000
_cell.length_c   1.000
_cell.angle_alpha   90.00
_cell.angle_beta   90.00
_cell.angle_gamma   90.00
#
_symmetry.space_group_name_H-M   'P 1'
#
loop_
_entity.id
_entity.type
_entity.pdbx_description
1 polymer ?
#
loop_
_entity_poly.entity_id
_entity_poly.type
_entity_poly.pdbx_seq_one_letter_code
_entity_poly.pdbx_strand_id
1 'polypeptide(L)'
;MLMLLVEPDYLKQYIGNDYFCYSPAGENPINDATAADYSYLTANGDPTSFLYYKVDGNTVTYKMWMVSDSRTVADGHFETKTVSLSTLENDYYVTQSQKDEVNSYVSQLKSESDYLNQNK
;
A
#
# COMPACT_ATOMS: atom_id res chain seq x y z
N MET A 1 5.95 -0.18 -6.52
CA MET A 1 5.60 -1.18 -7.53
C MET A 1 4.26 -1.85 -7.26
N LEU A 2 4.03 -2.53 -6.13
CA LEU A 2 2.75 -3.21 -5.87
C LEU A 2 1.51 -2.30 -6.03
N MET A 3 1.57 -1.06 -5.53
CA MET A 3 0.47 -0.10 -5.71
C MET A 3 0.19 0.25 -7.19
N LEU A 4 1.21 0.21 -8.06
CA LEU A 4 1.02 0.40 -9.52
C LEU A 4 0.29 -0.76 -10.18
N LEU A 5 0.39 -1.96 -9.62
CA LEU A 5 -0.37 -3.14 -10.05
C LEU A 5 -1.82 -3.06 -9.58
N VAL A 6 -2.01 -2.64 -8.33
CA VAL A 6 -3.29 -2.73 -7.62
C VAL A 6 -4.20 -1.54 -7.92
N GLU A 7 -3.70 -0.33 -7.74
CA GLU A 7 -4.48 0.92 -7.79
C GLU A 7 -3.59 2.07 -8.33
N PRO A 8 -3.16 2.03 -9.60
CA PRO A 8 -2.21 2.99 -10.16
C PRO A 8 -2.73 4.42 -10.19
N ASP A 9 -4.03 4.61 -10.45
CA ASP A 9 -4.65 5.93 -10.50
C ASP A 9 -4.75 6.53 -9.09
N TYR A 10 -5.07 5.71 -8.09
CA TYR A 10 -5.07 6.12 -6.69
C TYR A 10 -3.67 6.57 -6.24
N LEU A 11 -2.63 5.79 -6.58
CA LEU A 11 -1.24 6.20 -6.29
C LEU A 11 -0.93 7.57 -6.90
N LYS A 12 -1.21 7.75 -8.19
CA LYS A 12 -0.89 9.01 -8.89
C LYS A 12 -1.70 10.20 -8.35
N GLN A 13 -2.93 9.95 -7.93
CA GLN A 13 -3.79 10.99 -7.35
C GLN A 13 -3.28 11.45 -5.99
N TYR A 14 -2.78 10.52 -5.16
CA TYR A 14 -2.52 10.80 -3.75
C TYR A 14 -1.06 10.92 -3.35
N ILE A 15 -0.12 10.44 -4.17
CA ILE A 15 1.30 10.51 -3.86
C ILE A 15 1.75 11.97 -3.63
N GLY A 16 2.52 12.18 -2.56
CA GLY A 16 2.95 13.51 -2.12
C GLY A 16 1.98 14.22 -1.19
N ASN A 17 0.75 13.75 -1.02
CA ASN A 17 -0.14 14.26 0.03
C ASN A 17 0.29 13.78 1.41
N ASP A 18 0.10 14.63 2.43
CA ASP A 18 0.53 14.36 3.80
C ASP A 18 -0.13 13.11 4.41
N TYR A 19 -1.37 12.83 4.02
CA TYR A 19 -2.16 11.71 4.53
C TYR A 19 -1.95 10.40 3.74
N PHE A 20 -1.28 10.44 2.57
CA PHE A 20 -0.92 9.23 1.82
C PHE A 20 0.46 8.75 2.26
N CYS A 21 0.47 7.70 3.05
CA CYS A 21 1.63 7.30 3.82
C CYS A 21 1.84 5.78 3.80
N TYR A 22 3.01 5.36 4.29
CA TYR A 22 3.33 3.96 4.50
C TYR A 22 3.68 3.67 5.95
N SER A 23 3.50 2.43 6.35
CA SER A 23 3.85 1.93 7.67
C SER A 23 4.51 0.56 7.54
N PRO A 24 5.75 0.39 8.02
CA PRO A 24 6.43 -0.91 8.03
C PRO A 24 5.82 -1.89 9.03
N ALA A 25 5.80 -3.19 8.67
CA ALA A 25 5.46 -4.25 9.61
C ALA A 25 6.24 -4.11 10.93
N GLY A 26 5.54 -4.21 12.07
CA GLY A 26 6.12 -4.04 13.41
C GLY A 26 6.25 -2.58 13.88
N GLU A 27 6.05 -1.59 13.01
CA GLU A 27 6.06 -0.15 13.36
C GLU A 27 4.66 0.49 13.24
N ASN A 28 3.64 -0.33 12.99
CA ASN A 28 2.30 0.13 12.70
C ASN A 28 1.66 0.82 13.93
N PRO A 29 1.21 2.09 13.80
CA PRO A 29 0.53 2.81 14.87
C PRO A 29 -0.89 2.28 15.14
N ILE A 30 -1.46 1.54 14.19
CA ILE A 30 -2.80 0.95 14.30
C ILE A 30 -2.69 -0.44 14.92
N ASN A 31 -3.39 -0.65 16.03
CA ASN A 31 -3.49 -1.96 16.69
C ASN A 31 -4.53 -2.85 15.97
N ASP A 32 -4.21 -3.26 14.74
CA ASP A 32 -4.96 -4.24 13.97
C ASP A 32 -4.13 -5.54 13.85
N ALA A 33 -4.76 -6.69 14.12
CA ALA A 33 -4.15 -8.00 13.96
C ALA A 33 -3.68 -8.26 12.52
N THR A 34 -4.32 -7.66 11.52
CA THR A 34 -3.89 -7.73 10.12
C THR A 34 -2.61 -6.94 9.88
N ALA A 35 -2.48 -5.79 10.55
CA ALA A 35 -1.32 -4.91 10.43
C ALA A 35 -0.08 -5.50 11.11
N ALA A 36 -0.21 -6.20 12.24
CA ALA A 36 0.96 -6.64 13.03
C ALA A 36 2.10 -7.31 12.20
N ASP A 37 1.75 -8.15 11.24
CA ASP A 37 2.71 -8.90 10.39
C ASP A 37 2.88 -8.32 8.97
N TYR A 38 2.24 -7.19 8.65
CA TYR A 38 2.20 -6.61 7.30
C TYR A 38 2.63 -5.14 7.32
N SER A 39 3.41 -4.75 6.31
CA SER A 39 3.54 -3.34 5.97
C SER A 39 2.28 -2.88 5.25
N TYR A 40 2.00 -1.59 5.21
CA TYR A 40 0.91 -1.07 4.38
C TYR A 40 1.17 0.30 3.78
N LEU A 41 0.41 0.60 2.74
CA LEU A 41 0.17 1.94 2.22
C LEU A 41 -1.27 2.33 2.54
N THR A 42 -1.51 3.58 2.94
CA THR A 42 -2.85 4.07 3.24
C THR A 42 -3.00 5.57 2.96
N ALA A 43 -4.22 5.99 2.64
CA ALA A 43 -4.63 7.39 2.66
C ALA A 43 -5.41 7.78 3.93
N ASN A 44 -5.40 6.93 4.97
CA ASN A 44 -6.05 7.16 6.27
C ASN A 44 -7.59 7.28 6.22
N GLY A 45 -8.26 6.40 5.48
CA GLY A 45 -9.72 6.37 5.36
C GLY A 45 -10.36 5.16 6.03
N ASP A 46 -11.39 4.63 5.38
CA ASP A 46 -12.00 3.35 5.77
C ASP A 46 -11.10 2.16 5.34
N PRO A 47 -11.47 0.90 5.64
CA PRO A 47 -10.65 -0.27 5.31
C PRO A 47 -10.25 -0.40 3.82
N THR A 48 -10.99 0.19 2.89
CA THR A 48 -10.66 0.20 1.45
C THR A 48 -9.44 1.05 1.11
N SER A 49 -9.04 1.96 2.01
CA SER A 49 -7.86 2.81 1.81
C SER A 49 -6.53 2.09 2.07
N PHE A 50 -6.56 0.87 2.63
CA PHE A 50 -5.37 0.13 3.02
C PHE A 50 -4.99 -0.92 1.98
N LEU A 51 -3.71 -0.91 1.60
CA LEU A 51 -3.04 -1.99 0.90
C LEU A 51 -1.97 -2.59 1.80
N TYR A 52 -2.29 -3.71 2.43
CA TYR A 52 -1.34 -4.47 3.25
C TYR A 52 -0.46 -5.35 2.37
N TYR A 53 0.82 -5.46 2.68
CA TYR A 53 1.73 -6.34 1.97
C TYR A 53 2.85 -6.90 2.87
N LYS A 54 3.33 -8.08 2.48
CA LYS A 54 4.48 -8.76 3.05
C LYS A 54 5.31 -9.36 1.92
N VAL A 55 6.63 -9.28 2.04
CA VAL A 55 7.57 -9.81 1.06
C VAL A 55 8.34 -10.97 1.71
N ASP A 56 8.17 -12.16 1.14
CA ASP A 56 8.85 -13.39 1.56
C ASP A 56 9.61 -13.95 0.33
N GLY A 57 10.89 -13.59 0.21
CA GLY A 57 11.70 -13.94 -0.96
C GLY A 57 11.15 -13.31 -2.25
N ASN A 58 10.85 -14.14 -3.25
CA ASN A 58 10.25 -13.67 -4.52
C ASN A 58 8.72 -13.52 -4.44
N THR A 59 8.08 -13.81 -3.31
CA THR A 59 6.62 -13.73 -3.18
C THR A 59 6.22 -12.47 -2.44
N VAL A 60 5.34 -11.68 -3.05
CA VAL A 60 4.66 -10.57 -2.40
C VAL A 60 3.22 -11.00 -2.13
N THR A 61 2.88 -11.20 -0.86
CA THR A 61 1.51 -11.45 -0.41
C THR A 61 0.89 -10.12 0.00
N TYR A 62 -0.29 -9.81 -0.53
CA TYR A 62 -0.98 -8.56 -0.23
C TYR A 62 -2.45 -8.77 0.10
N LYS A 63 -3.01 -7.86 0.90
CA LYS A 63 -4.41 -7.87 1.32
C LYS A 63 -5.06 -6.52 1.09
N MET A 64 -6.33 -6.57 0.69
CA MET A 64 -7.16 -5.40 0.42
C MET A 64 -8.58 -5.68 0.88
N TRP A 65 -9.27 -4.65 1.36
CA TRP A 65 -10.67 -4.75 1.72
C TRP A 65 -11.53 -4.69 0.46
N MET A 66 -12.27 -5.76 0.21
CA MET A 66 -13.22 -5.84 -0.89
C MET A 66 -14.62 -5.55 -0.35
N VAL A 67 -15.24 -4.49 -0.89
CA VAL A 67 -16.64 -4.18 -0.62
C VAL A 67 -17.49 -5.31 -1.20
N SER A 68 -18.43 -5.81 -0.40
CA SER A 68 -19.38 -6.86 -0.84
C SER A 68 -20.33 -6.34 -1.93
N ASP A 69 -21.08 -7.27 -2.54
CA ASP A 69 -22.07 -6.95 -3.56
C ASP A 69 -23.17 -5.98 -3.07
N SER A 70 -23.40 -5.89 -1.75
CA SER A 70 -24.30 -4.91 -1.13
C SER A 70 -23.75 -3.48 -1.13
N ARG A 71 -22.52 -3.27 -1.61
CA ARG A 71 -21.82 -1.97 -1.74
C ARG A 71 -21.63 -1.21 -0.42
N THR A 72 -21.74 -1.92 0.69
CA THR A 72 -21.53 -1.41 2.04
C THR A 72 -20.14 -1.78 2.50
N VAL A 73 -19.31 -0.77 2.85
CA VAL A 73 -17.95 -1.01 3.35
C VAL A 73 -17.98 -1.92 4.58
N ALA A 74 -18.99 -1.79 5.44
CA ALA A 74 -19.14 -2.58 6.66
C ALA A 74 -19.27 -4.10 6.43
N ASP A 75 -19.82 -4.52 5.28
CA ASP A 75 -20.07 -5.93 4.98
C ASP A 75 -18.98 -6.54 4.08
N GLY A 76 -17.88 -5.80 3.86
CA GLY A 76 -16.75 -6.29 3.10
C GLY A 76 -15.90 -7.32 3.83
N HIS A 77 -14.81 -7.73 3.18
CA HIS A 77 -13.85 -8.65 3.75
C HIS A 77 -12.46 -8.44 3.13
N PHE A 78 -11.42 -8.92 3.80
CA PHE A 78 -10.08 -8.93 3.22
C PHE A 78 -9.92 -10.06 2.21
N GLU A 79 -9.56 -9.69 0.98
CA GLU A 79 -9.01 -10.66 0.01
C GLU A 79 -7.50 -10.72 0.15
N THR A 80 -6.95 -11.94 0.13
CA THR A 80 -5.50 -12.18 0.09
C THR A 80 -5.09 -12.61 -1.30
N LYS A 81 -4.10 -11.93 -1.87
CA LYS A 81 -3.56 -12.20 -3.21
C LYS A 81 -2.04 -12.29 -3.14
N THR A 82 -1.45 -12.86 -4.19
CA THR A 82 0.00 -12.98 -4.32
C THR A 82 0.46 -12.56 -5.70
N VAL A 83 1.58 -11.87 -5.76
CA VAL A 83 2.32 -11.59 -7.01
C VAL A 83 3.79 -11.85 -6.76
N SER A 84 4.54 -12.20 -7.80
CA SER A 84 5.99 -12.34 -7.65
C SER A 84 6.68 -10.98 -7.70
N LEU A 85 7.76 -10.81 -6.92
CA LEU A 85 8.59 -9.61 -6.99
C LEU A 85 9.18 -9.46 -8.40
N SER A 86 9.63 -10.57 -9.01
CA SER A 86 10.09 -10.59 -10.39
C SER A 86 9.06 -10.08 -11.40
N THR A 87 7.76 -10.37 -11.21
CA THR A 87 6.69 -9.83 -12.06
C THR A 87 6.59 -8.32 -11.89
N LEU A 88 6.58 -7.83 -10.64
CA LEU A 88 6.52 -6.39 -10.36
C LEU A 88 7.72 -5.63 -10.95
N GLU A 89 8.92 -6.20 -10.85
CA GLU A 89 10.14 -5.60 -11.42
C GLU A 89 10.09 -5.57 -12.95
N ASN A 90 9.64 -6.66 -13.57
CA ASN A 90 9.50 -6.75 -15.03
C ASN A 90 8.44 -5.80 -15.59
N ASP A 91 7.35 -5.58 -14.85
CA ASP A 91 6.25 -4.72 -15.31
C ASP A 91 6.55 -3.23 -15.05
N TYR A 92 7.23 -2.90 -13.94
CA TYR A 92 7.32 -1.52 -13.44
C TYR A 92 8.73 -0.99 -13.15
N TYR A 93 9.80 -1.76 -13.37
CA TYR A 93 11.14 -1.35 -12.95
C TYR A 93 12.28 -1.80 -13.89
N VAL A 94 12.00 -2.01 -15.19
CA VAL A 94 12.98 -2.48 -16.17
C VAL A 94 13.79 -1.33 -16.75
N THR A 95 13.11 -0.39 -17.40
CA THR A 95 13.73 0.73 -18.11
C THR A 95 14.17 1.84 -17.14
N GLN A 96 15.12 2.68 -17.56
CA GLN A 96 15.53 3.80 -16.73
C GLN A 96 14.36 4.73 -16.40
N SER A 97 13.48 5.02 -17.36
CA SER A 97 12.31 5.87 -17.14
C SER A 97 11.33 5.29 -16.12
N GLN A 98 11.09 3.97 -16.15
CA GLN A 98 10.28 3.30 -15.12
C GLN A 98 10.93 3.39 -13.74
N LYS A 99 12.25 3.22 -13.65
CA LYS A 99 12.99 3.36 -12.40
C LYS A 99 12.90 4.77 -11.85
N ASP A 100 13.08 5.78 -12.71
CA ASP A 100 12.98 7.18 -12.33
C ASP A 100 11.57 7.52 -11.83
N GLU A 101 10.53 7.01 -12.50
CA GLU A 101 9.14 7.17 -12.08
C GLU A 101 8.89 6.54 -10.70
N VAL A 102 9.27 5.29 -10.50
CA VAL A 102 9.09 4.60 -9.21
C VAL A 102 9.89 5.29 -8.10
N ASN A 103 11.12 5.70 -8.37
CA ASN A 103 11.95 6.40 -7.39
C ASN A 103 11.38 7.80 -7.06
N SER A 104 10.74 8.46 -8.02
CA SER A 104 10.01 9.71 -7.79
C SER A 104 8.80 9.50 -6.88
N TYR A 105 8.07 8.39 -7.00
CA TYR A 105 7.00 8.07 -6.05
C TYR A 105 7.56 7.79 -4.66
N VAL A 106 8.65 7.01 -4.55
CA VAL A 106 9.27 6.70 -3.25
C VAL A 106 9.76 7.95 -2.53
N SER A 107 10.35 8.92 -3.24
CA SER A 107 10.87 10.15 -2.62
C SER A 107 9.78 11.09 -2.06
N GLN A 108 8.54 10.93 -2.53
CA GLN A 108 7.37 11.70 -2.08
C GLN A 108 6.59 11.01 -0.97
N LEU A 109 6.87 9.74 -0.71
CA LEU A 109 6.11 8.93 0.24
C LEU A 109 6.55 9.21 1.67
N LYS A 110 5.60 9.50 2.56
CA LYS A 110 5.84 9.80 3.98
C LYS A 110 5.52 8.62 4.87
N SER A 111 6.24 8.48 5.99
CA SER A 111 5.84 7.48 6.99
C SER A 111 4.57 7.92 7.70
N GLU A 112 3.71 6.97 8.06
CA GLU A 112 2.49 7.27 8.81
C GLU A 112 2.80 7.84 10.20
N SER A 113 3.88 7.37 10.83
CA SER A 113 4.39 7.93 12.07
C SER A 113 4.69 9.44 11.95
N ASP A 114 5.30 9.89 10.85
CA ASP A 114 5.54 11.31 10.61
C ASP A 114 4.23 12.10 10.43
N TYR A 115 3.25 11.52 9.72
CA TYR A 115 1.92 12.12 9.56
C TYR A 115 1.19 12.27 10.89
N LEU A 116 1.19 11.23 11.74
CA LEU A 116 0.54 11.26 13.05
C LEU A 116 1.21 12.23 14.02
N ASN A 117 2.53 12.40 13.94
CA ASN A 117 3.24 13.32 14.82
C ASN A 117 3.04 14.80 14.43
N GLN A 118 2.69 15.11 13.18
CA GLN A 118 2.34 16.47 12.76
C GLN A 118 0.95 16.93 13.22
N ASN A 119 0.07 15.98 13.57
CA ASN A 119 -1.32 16.23 13.94
C ASN A 119 -1.58 16.06 15.46
N LYS A 120 -0.53 16.02 16.28
CA LYS A 120 -0.60 16.03 17.75
C LYS A 120 -0.37 17.44 18.29
#